data_AF-A0AAW6CAZ2-F1
#
_entry.id   AF-A0AAW6CAZ2-F1
#
_cell.length_a   1.000
_cell.length_b   1.000
_cell.length_c   1.000
_cell.angle_alpha   90.00
_cell.angle_beta   90.00
_cell.angle_gamma   90.00
#
_symmetry.space_group_name_H-M   'P 1'
#
loop_
_entity.id
_entity.type
_entity.pdbx_description
1 polymer ?
#
loop_
_entity_poly.entity_id
_entity_poly.type
_entity_poly.pdbx_seq_one_letter_code
_entity_poly.pdbx_strand_id
1 'polypeptide(L)'
;MMNFKEFRRLYTGDPATLHITMELLLQNGREILLGTTESEIVSSLQGVLQNFFTAEKLREMVGIAKSLAALETSVLLDYMKRAALAAEKDQEPECVTLTAAQADGRALGIDLGYAVLETSVTLPEPDAPVEVAIELVFPGGERQDIAVVRPTEPRPGCEVLVWTEPEEDDYTAYFHVAAREEDLVS
;
A
#
# COMPACT_ATOMS: atom_id res chain seq x y z
N MET A 1 -2.13 -2.16 28.95
CA MET A 1 -0.99 -2.07 28.02
C MET A 1 -1.54 -2.20 26.61
N MET A 2 -1.16 -1.31 25.70
CA MET A 2 -1.76 -1.24 24.37
C MET A 2 -1.45 -2.47 23.52
N ASN A 3 -2.46 -3.01 22.84
CA ASN A 3 -2.26 -4.09 21.87
C ASN A 3 -2.14 -3.57 20.43
N PHE A 4 -1.69 -4.42 19.50
CA PHE A 4 -1.50 -4.03 18.10
C PHE A 4 -2.78 -3.52 17.42
N LYS A 5 -3.95 -4.07 17.76
CA LYS A 5 -5.22 -3.65 17.15
C LYS A 5 -5.59 -2.23 17.57
N GLU A 6 -5.36 -1.87 18.83
CA GLU A 6 -5.53 -0.51 19.35
C GLU A 6 -4.54 0.45 18.70
N PHE A 7 -3.26 0.05 18.60
CA PHE A 7 -2.24 0.85 17.93
C PHE A 7 -2.59 1.10 16.45
N ARG A 8 -2.99 0.06 15.70
CA ARG A 8 -3.39 0.19 14.28
C ARG A 8 -4.56 1.15 14.11
N ARG A 9 -5.55 1.11 15.01
CA ARG A 9 -6.68 2.06 14.98
C ARG A 9 -6.22 3.50 15.12
N LEU A 10 -5.24 3.77 15.97
CA LEU A 10 -4.63 5.10 16.06
C LEU A 10 -3.86 5.44 14.79
N TYR A 11 -3.07 4.50 14.27
CA TYR A 11 -2.24 4.71 13.08
C TYR A 11 -3.06 5.09 11.83
N THR A 12 -4.19 4.43 11.58
CA THR A 12 -5.01 4.69 10.39
C THR A 12 -6.22 5.59 10.65
N GLY A 13 -6.78 5.55 11.86
CA GLY A 13 -8.05 6.23 12.19
C GLY A 13 -7.90 7.59 12.88
N ASP A 14 -6.80 7.81 13.61
CA ASP A 14 -6.51 9.09 14.27
C ASP A 14 -4.99 9.36 14.30
N PRO A 15 -4.38 9.55 13.11
CA PRO A 15 -2.93 9.71 12.99
C PRO A 15 -2.42 10.94 13.74
N ALA A 16 -3.21 12.01 13.84
CA ALA A 16 -2.82 13.22 14.57
C ALA A 16 -2.61 12.93 16.07
N THR A 17 -3.54 12.21 16.69
CA THR A 17 -3.41 11.80 18.10
C THR A 17 -2.22 10.86 18.30
N LEU A 18 -1.98 9.94 17.37
CA LEU A 18 -0.80 9.07 17.44
C LEU A 18 0.51 9.89 17.40
N HIS A 19 0.63 10.85 16.47
CA HIS A 19 1.84 11.66 16.33
C HIS A 19 2.09 12.51 17.58
N ILE A 20 1.06 13.19 18.09
CA ILE A 20 1.19 14.04 19.29
C ILE A 20 1.61 13.19 20.51
N THR A 21 1.03 12.00 20.67
CA THR A 21 1.33 11.13 21.82
C THR A 21 2.70 10.46 21.73
N MET A 22 3.17 10.18 20.51
CA MET A 22 4.54 9.76 20.25
C MET A 22 5.55 10.89 20.53
N GLU A 23 5.24 12.13 20.15
CA GLU A 23 6.08 13.30 20.46
C GLU A 23 6.18 13.50 21.98
N LEU A 24 5.06 13.40 22.70
CA LEU A 24 5.05 13.45 24.16
C LEU A 24 5.95 12.36 24.78
N LEU A 25 5.91 11.14 24.23
CA LEU A 25 6.78 10.05 24.65
C LEU A 25 8.26 10.34 24.40
N LEU A 26 8.60 10.86 23.23
CA LEU A 26 9.99 11.14 22.87
C LEU A 26 10.59 12.31 23.67
N GLN A 27 9.82 13.36 23.91
CA GLN A 27 10.27 14.54 24.65
C GLN A 27 10.47 14.29 26.15
N ASN A 28 9.62 13.47 26.76
CA ASN A 28 9.62 13.25 28.21
C ASN A 28 10.31 11.94 28.62
N GLY A 29 10.41 10.97 27.71
CA GLY A 29 10.89 9.64 28.04
C GLY A 29 9.89 8.84 28.88
N ARG A 30 10.14 7.52 28.94
CA ARG A 30 9.19 6.55 29.55
C ARG A 30 9.13 6.67 31.07
N GLU A 31 10.28 6.84 31.71
CA GLU A 31 10.38 6.87 33.17
C GLU A 31 9.57 8.03 33.74
N ILE A 32 9.68 9.22 33.14
CA ILE A 32 8.92 10.40 33.54
C ILE A 32 7.42 10.16 33.28
N LEU A 33 7.04 9.77 32.06
CA LEU A 33 5.62 9.57 31.74
C LEU A 33 4.94 8.51 32.61
N LEU A 34 5.65 7.43 32.97
CA LEU A 34 5.08 6.38 33.82
C LEU A 34 5.06 6.80 35.29
N GLY A 35 6.07 7.54 35.76
CA GLY A 35 6.17 8.03 37.14
C GLY A 35 5.25 9.21 37.48
N THR A 36 4.86 10.02 36.51
CA THR A 36 3.96 11.17 36.71
C THR A 36 2.48 10.76 36.62
N THR A 37 1.61 11.34 37.45
CA THR A 37 0.18 11.02 37.42
C THR A 37 -0.50 11.58 36.17
N GLU A 38 -1.57 10.93 35.71
CA GLU A 38 -2.33 11.43 34.56
C GLU A 38 -2.85 12.85 34.77
N SER A 39 -3.34 13.16 35.98
CA SER A 39 -3.85 14.49 36.31
C SER A 39 -2.77 15.57 36.22
N GLU A 40 -1.54 15.29 36.61
CA GLU A 40 -0.43 16.24 36.52
C GLU A 40 -0.05 16.49 35.05
N ILE A 41 0.04 15.44 34.24
CA ILE A 41 0.34 15.59 32.80
C ILE A 41 -0.80 16.34 32.11
N VAL A 42 -2.06 15.99 32.38
CA VAL A 42 -3.23 16.70 31.82
C VAL A 42 -3.22 18.17 32.21
N SER A 43 -2.95 18.50 33.48
CA SER A 43 -2.89 19.89 33.94
C SER A 43 -1.78 20.69 33.24
N SER A 44 -0.61 20.06 33.03
CA SER A 44 0.49 20.67 32.28
C SER A 44 0.11 20.91 30.82
N LEU A 45 -0.46 19.91 30.15
CA LEU A 45 -0.90 20.03 28.76
C LEU A 45 -2.04 21.03 28.60
N GLN A 46 -2.97 21.15 29.56
CA GLN A 46 -4.00 22.18 29.54
C GLN A 46 -3.38 23.58 29.54
N GLY A 47 -2.30 23.80 30.30
CA GLY A 47 -1.59 25.09 30.30
C GLY A 47 -1.04 25.50 28.92
N VAL A 48 -0.78 24.54 28.02
CA VAL A 48 -0.15 24.78 26.71
C VAL A 48 -1.12 24.60 25.54
N LEU A 49 -2.02 23.62 25.62
CA LEU A 49 -2.81 23.11 24.50
C LEU A 49 -4.33 23.30 24.64
N GLN A 50 -4.81 23.97 25.69
CA GLN A 50 -6.25 24.18 25.93
C GLN A 50 -7.01 24.85 24.77
N ASN A 51 -6.33 25.63 23.93
CA ASN A 51 -6.95 26.29 22.78
C ASN A 51 -7.11 25.35 21.56
N PHE A 52 -6.41 24.22 21.54
CA PHE A 52 -6.40 23.27 20.43
C PHE A 52 -7.24 22.03 20.72
N PHE A 53 -7.28 21.61 21.99
CA PHE A 53 -7.93 20.35 22.38
C PHE A 53 -8.82 20.54 23.61
N THR A 54 -9.92 19.79 23.63
CA THR A 54 -10.79 19.72 24.81
C THR A 54 -10.05 19.02 25.96
N ALA A 55 -10.47 19.30 27.19
CA ALA A 55 -9.94 18.60 28.37
C ALA A 55 -10.11 17.07 28.28
N GLU A 56 -11.18 16.61 27.62
CA GLU A 56 -11.41 15.20 27.35
C GLU A 56 -10.37 14.62 26.38
N LYS A 57 -10.11 15.31 25.25
CA LYS A 57 -9.12 14.86 24.26
C LYS A 57 -7.71 14.88 24.84
N LEU A 58 -7.37 15.85 25.69
CA LEU A 58 -6.09 15.88 26.40
C LEU A 58 -5.95 14.68 27.35
N ARG A 59 -7.01 14.30 28.06
CA ARG A 59 -6.99 13.10 28.92
C ARG A 59 -6.81 11.82 28.11
N GLU A 60 -7.51 11.72 26.98
CA GLU A 60 -7.33 10.61 26.04
C GLU A 60 -5.88 10.51 25.55
N MET A 61 -5.30 11.63 25.09
CA MET A 61 -3.91 11.70 24.63
C MET A 61 -2.92 11.28 25.72
N VAL A 62 -3.11 11.71 26.97
CA VAL A 62 -2.25 11.28 28.09
C VAL A 62 -2.36 9.78 28.35
N GLY A 63 -3.58 9.22 28.32
CA GLY A 63 -3.81 7.78 28.46
C GLY A 63 -3.12 6.98 27.35
N ILE A 64 -3.18 7.47 26.11
CA ILE A 64 -2.48 6.87 24.97
C ILE A 64 -0.96 6.98 25.16
N ALA A 65 -0.42 8.15 25.50
CA ALA A 65 1.00 8.37 25.71
C ALA A 65 1.57 7.45 26.81
N LYS A 66 0.87 7.28 27.93
CA LYS A 66 1.27 6.32 28.99
C LYS A 66 1.17 4.88 28.51
N SER A 67 0.16 4.54 27.73
CA SER A 67 0.01 3.20 27.16
C SER A 67 1.12 2.86 26.17
N LEU A 68 1.58 3.84 25.38
CA LEU A 68 2.75 3.73 24.51
C LEU A 68 4.05 3.63 25.32
N ALA A 69 4.19 4.44 26.38
CA ALA A 69 5.36 4.42 27.27
C ALA A 69 5.56 3.07 27.97
N ALA A 70 4.47 2.34 28.23
CA ALA A 70 4.49 1.02 28.83
C ALA A 70 5.01 -0.08 27.87
N LEU A 71 5.01 0.14 26.56
CA LEU A 71 5.53 -0.81 25.57
C LEU A 71 7.06 -0.78 25.54
N GLU A 72 7.69 -1.95 25.39
CA GLU A 72 9.11 -2.00 25.03
C GLU A 72 9.37 -1.36 23.66
N THR A 73 10.57 -0.81 23.45
CA THR A 73 10.94 -0.18 22.18
C THR A 73 10.79 -1.14 21.00
N SER A 74 11.21 -2.39 21.21
CA SER A 74 11.08 -3.48 20.24
C SER A 74 9.63 -3.67 19.78
N VAL A 75 8.69 -3.68 20.73
CA VAL A 75 7.25 -3.85 20.47
C VAL A 75 6.67 -2.64 19.73
N LEU A 76 7.06 -1.43 20.13
CA LEU A 76 6.60 -0.20 19.47
C LEU A 76 7.08 -0.12 18.01
N LEU A 77 8.34 -0.51 17.75
CA LEU A 77 8.90 -0.60 16.41
C LEU A 77 8.21 -1.69 15.57
N ASP A 78 7.93 -2.87 16.15
CA ASP A 78 7.15 -3.93 15.49
C ASP A 78 5.76 -3.43 15.10
N TYR A 79 5.07 -2.72 16.00
CA TYR A 79 3.75 -2.17 15.74
C TYR A 79 3.77 -1.13 14.63
N MET A 80 4.73 -0.21 14.62
CA MET A 80 4.87 0.78 13.54
C MET A 80 5.09 0.10 12.19
N LYS A 81 6.00 -0.88 12.12
CA LYS A 81 6.28 -1.63 10.87
C LYS A 81 5.04 -2.35 10.36
N ARG A 82 4.34 -3.07 11.24
CA ARG A 82 3.14 -3.84 10.87
C ARG A 82 1.97 -2.94 10.49
N ALA A 83 1.83 -1.78 11.12
CA ALA A 83 0.78 -0.82 10.80
C ALA A 83 1.02 -0.15 9.44
N ALA A 84 2.27 0.21 9.13
CA ALA A 84 2.64 0.75 7.81
C ALA A 84 2.34 -0.25 6.69
N LEU A 85 2.81 -1.49 6.83
CA LEU A 85 2.54 -2.57 5.85
C LEU A 85 1.05 -2.86 5.68
N ALA A 86 0.26 -2.74 6.74
CA ALA A 86 -1.19 -2.92 6.65
C ALA A 86 -1.85 -1.75 5.91
N ALA A 87 -1.41 -0.52 6.16
CA ALA A 87 -1.95 0.66 5.49
C ALA A 87 -1.64 0.66 3.98
N GLU A 88 -0.46 0.19 3.57
CA GLU A 88 -0.10 0.01 2.15
C GLU A 88 -0.99 -1.04 1.46
N LYS A 89 -1.34 -2.12 2.16
CA LYS A 89 -2.27 -3.15 1.63
C LYS A 89 -3.72 -2.71 1.58
N ASP A 90 -4.11 -1.80 2.48
CA ASP A 90 -5.46 -1.24 2.55
C ASP A 90 -5.68 -0.10 1.52
N GLN A 91 -4.63 0.42 0.88
CA GLN A 91 -4.76 1.21 -0.34
C GLN A 91 -5.19 0.27 -1.46
N GLU A 92 -6.49 0.26 -1.78
CA GLU A 92 -6.95 -0.37 -3.03
C GLU A 92 -6.14 0.24 -4.19
N PRO A 93 -5.56 -0.59 -5.07
CA PRO A 93 -4.91 -0.06 -6.27
C PRO A 93 -5.94 0.78 -7.01
N GLU A 94 -5.61 2.04 -7.29
CA GLU A 94 -6.49 2.93 -8.02
C GLU A 94 -6.75 2.30 -9.40
N CYS A 95 -7.95 1.76 -9.60
CA CYS A 95 -8.34 1.18 -10.88
C CYS A 95 -8.48 2.33 -11.88
N VAL A 96 -7.44 2.54 -12.68
CA VAL A 96 -7.44 3.56 -13.73
C VAL A 96 -8.10 2.96 -14.98
N THR A 97 -9.37 3.32 -15.21
CA THR A 97 -10.05 3.00 -16.48
C THR A 97 -9.55 3.96 -17.57
N LEU A 98 -8.90 3.43 -18.59
CA LEU A 98 -8.46 4.18 -19.77
C LEU A 98 -9.37 3.87 -20.96
N THR A 99 -9.63 4.86 -21.81
CA THR A 99 -10.19 4.58 -23.15
C THR A 99 -9.14 3.94 -24.05
N ALA A 100 -9.58 3.25 -25.10
CA ALA A 100 -8.71 2.66 -26.12
C ALA A 100 -7.61 3.66 -26.60
N ALA A 101 -8.01 4.87 -26.98
CA ALA A 101 -7.08 5.91 -27.43
C ALA A 101 -6.12 6.43 -26.33
N GLN A 102 -6.43 6.23 -25.04
CA GLN A 102 -5.57 6.62 -23.91
C GLN A 102 -4.61 5.50 -23.48
N ALA A 103 -4.93 4.26 -23.82
CA ALA A 103 -4.10 3.09 -23.52
C ALA A 103 -3.08 2.81 -24.63
N ASP A 104 -3.41 3.14 -25.88
CA ASP A 104 -2.56 2.90 -27.05
C ASP A 104 -1.18 3.58 -26.91
N GLY A 105 -0.13 2.75 -26.88
CA GLY A 105 1.26 3.21 -26.71
C GLY A 105 1.63 3.72 -25.31
N ARG A 106 0.73 3.60 -24.32
CA ARG A 106 1.04 3.97 -22.93
C ARG A 106 1.69 2.80 -22.20
N ALA A 107 2.91 3.01 -21.72
CA ALA A 107 3.58 2.11 -20.78
C ALA A 107 3.20 2.50 -19.34
N LEU A 108 2.70 1.54 -18.55
CA LEU A 108 2.58 1.67 -17.10
C LEU A 108 3.77 0.94 -16.47
N GLY A 109 4.69 1.70 -15.86
CA GLY A 109 5.92 1.18 -15.27
C GLY A 109 5.79 0.96 -13.76
N ILE A 110 6.20 -0.21 -13.28
CA ILE A 110 6.45 -0.48 -11.86
C ILE A 110 7.97 -0.57 -11.66
N ASP A 111 8.55 0.31 -10.84
CA ASP A 111 9.97 0.26 -10.50
C ASP A 111 10.24 -0.90 -9.53
N LEU A 112 11.06 -1.86 -9.96
CA LEU A 112 11.49 -3.03 -9.17
C LEU A 112 12.84 -2.81 -8.47
N GLY A 113 13.46 -1.64 -8.63
CA GLY A 113 14.76 -1.26 -8.07
C GLY A 113 15.98 -1.71 -8.88
N TYR A 114 15.83 -2.69 -9.78
CA TYR A 114 16.88 -3.15 -10.72
C TYR A 114 16.44 -3.14 -12.18
N ALA A 115 15.14 -2.99 -12.44
CA ALA A 115 14.50 -2.87 -13.74
C ALA A 115 13.13 -2.20 -13.54
N VAL A 116 12.54 -1.70 -14.62
CA VAL A 116 11.15 -1.22 -14.65
C VAL A 116 10.30 -2.27 -15.35
N LEU A 117 9.25 -2.77 -14.68
CA LEU A 117 8.23 -3.61 -15.30
C LEU A 117 7.26 -2.71 -16.07
N GLU A 118 7.38 -2.65 -17.39
CA GLU A 118 6.51 -1.87 -18.26
C GLU A 118 5.38 -2.75 -18.80
N THR A 119 4.15 -2.27 -18.67
CA THR A 119 2.97 -2.86 -19.31
C THR A 119 2.53 -1.95 -20.45
N SER A 120 2.55 -2.42 -21.69
CA SER A 120 2.09 -1.66 -22.86
C SER A 120 0.85 -2.30 -23.49
N VAL A 121 -0.13 -1.48 -23.83
CA VAL A 121 -1.33 -1.90 -24.55
C VAL A 121 -1.17 -1.56 -26.03
N THR A 122 -1.32 -2.56 -26.88
CA THR A 122 -1.35 -2.39 -28.34
C THR A 122 -2.76 -2.63 -28.83
N LEU A 123 -3.31 -1.65 -29.55
CA LEU A 123 -4.58 -1.79 -30.25
C LEU A 123 -4.31 -2.09 -31.73
N PRO A 124 -4.40 -3.36 -32.16
CA PRO A 124 -4.30 -3.67 -33.58
C PRO A 124 -5.52 -3.16 -34.37
N GLU A 125 -5.50 -3.37 -35.70
CA GLU A 125 -6.53 -2.97 -36.66
C GLU A 125 -7.97 -3.21 -36.16
N PRO A 126 -8.98 -2.43 -36.62
CA PRO A 126 -10.37 -2.68 -36.26
C PRO A 126 -10.72 -4.14 -36.55
N ASP A 127 -11.13 -4.87 -35.51
CA ASP A 127 -11.43 -6.32 -35.46
C ASP A 127 -10.32 -7.25 -34.94
N ALA A 128 -9.15 -6.73 -34.55
CA ALA A 128 -8.12 -7.52 -33.89
C ALA A 128 -8.16 -7.37 -32.34
N PRO A 129 -7.90 -8.46 -31.59
CA PRO A 129 -7.95 -8.44 -30.13
C PRO A 129 -6.88 -7.54 -29.52
N VAL A 130 -7.21 -6.84 -28.42
CA VAL A 130 -6.25 -6.01 -27.69
C VAL A 130 -5.18 -6.89 -27.06
N GLU A 131 -3.91 -6.61 -27.37
CA GLU A 131 -2.78 -7.31 -26.77
C GLU A 131 -2.13 -6.43 -25.70
N VAL A 132 -1.84 -7.03 -24.54
CA VAL A 132 -1.12 -6.38 -23.45
C VAL A 132 0.23 -7.07 -23.29
N ALA A 133 1.30 -6.38 -23.64
CA ALA A 133 2.66 -6.85 -23.43
C ALA A 133 3.18 -6.40 -22.06
N ILE A 134 3.95 -7.27 -21.42
CA ILE A 134 4.63 -7.04 -20.15
C ILE A 134 6.12 -7.26 -20.39
N GLU A 135 6.92 -6.22 -20.17
CA GLU A 135 8.36 -6.20 -20.45
C GLU A 135 9.16 -5.74 -19.22
N LEU A 136 10.39 -6.22 -19.07
CA LEU A 136 11.39 -5.59 -18.20
C LEU A 136 12.24 -4.62 -19.01
N VAL A 137 12.36 -3.39 -18.53
CA VAL A 137 13.29 -2.40 -19.05
C VAL A 137 14.43 -2.22 -18.06
N PHE A 138 15.63 -2.61 -18.48
CA PHE A 138 16.84 -2.49 -17.66
C PHE A 138 17.45 -1.07 -17.77
N PRO A 139 18.28 -0.66 -16.81
CA PRO A 139 18.92 0.67 -16.82
C PRO A 139 19.75 1.01 -18.08
N GLY A 140 20.13 0.00 -18.87
CA GLY A 140 20.82 0.15 -20.15
C GLY A 140 19.92 0.37 -21.36
N GLY A 141 18.60 0.36 -21.18
CA GLY A 141 17.60 0.42 -22.26
C GLY A 141 17.35 -0.93 -22.95
N GLU A 142 18.00 -1.99 -22.49
CA GLU A 142 17.68 -3.36 -22.89
C GLU A 142 16.27 -3.71 -22.40
N ARG A 143 15.50 -4.34 -23.29
CA ARG A 143 14.13 -4.78 -23.04
C ARG A 143 14.06 -6.28 -23.10
N GLN A 144 13.26 -6.87 -22.22
CA GLN A 144 13.01 -8.30 -22.19
C GLN A 144 11.51 -8.54 -22.06
N ASP A 145 10.94 -9.22 -23.06
CA ASP A 145 9.54 -9.65 -23.04
C ASP A 145 9.36 -10.71 -21.96
N ILE A 146 8.34 -10.52 -21.11
CA ILE A 146 7.97 -11.49 -20.08
C ILE A 146 6.69 -12.21 -20.47
N ALA A 147 5.68 -11.46 -20.88
CA ALA A 147 4.40 -12.04 -21.19
C ALA A 147 3.57 -11.20 -22.15
N VAL A 148 2.68 -11.88 -22.88
CA VAL A 148 1.61 -11.27 -23.67
C VAL A 148 0.29 -11.80 -23.15
N VAL A 149 -0.63 -10.89 -22.86
CA VAL A 149 -2.02 -11.21 -22.55
C VAL A 149 -2.87 -10.88 -23.77
N ARG A 150 -3.57 -11.89 -24.29
CA ARG A 150 -4.53 -11.71 -25.38
C ARG A 150 -5.89 -12.28 -24.99
N PRO A 151 -7.01 -11.61 -25.33
CA PRO A 151 -8.33 -12.17 -25.10
C PRO A 151 -8.52 -13.43 -25.95
N THR A 152 -9.24 -14.40 -25.40
CA THR A 152 -9.62 -15.60 -26.16
C THR A 152 -10.94 -15.37 -26.87
N GLU A 153 -10.99 -15.64 -28.17
CA GLU A 153 -12.25 -15.74 -28.92
C GLU A 153 -12.43 -17.19 -29.42
N PRO A 154 -13.65 -17.76 -29.39
CA PRO A 154 -14.93 -17.17 -28.97
C PRO A 154 -15.26 -17.37 -27.47
N ARG A 155 -14.32 -17.84 -26.64
CA ARG A 155 -14.58 -18.14 -25.22
C ARG A 155 -14.15 -16.99 -24.32
N PRO A 156 -15.04 -16.42 -23.49
CA PRO A 156 -14.66 -15.32 -22.60
C PRO A 156 -13.53 -15.70 -21.64
N GLY A 157 -12.45 -14.93 -21.69
CA GLY A 157 -11.23 -15.16 -20.93
C GLY A 157 -10.03 -14.50 -21.60
N CYS A 158 -8.84 -14.76 -21.07
CA CYS A 158 -7.58 -14.37 -21.70
C CYS A 158 -6.57 -15.52 -21.67
N GLU A 159 -5.71 -15.54 -22.67
CA GLU A 159 -4.49 -16.32 -22.70
C GLU A 159 -3.35 -15.44 -22.21
N VAL A 160 -2.58 -15.96 -21.25
CA VAL A 160 -1.32 -15.39 -20.80
C VAL A 160 -0.22 -16.28 -21.36
N LEU A 161 0.52 -15.74 -22.32
CA LEU A 161 1.68 -16.37 -22.94
C LEU A 161 2.91 -15.84 -22.23
N VAL A 162 3.76 -16.70 -21.67
CA VAL A 162 4.90 -16.30 -20.83
C VAL A 162 6.20 -16.78 -21.45
N TRP A 163 7.16 -15.87 -21.52
CA TRP A 163 8.55 -16.14 -21.86
C TRP A 163 9.31 -16.56 -20.59
N THR A 164 9.45 -17.86 -20.39
CA THR A 164 10.25 -18.43 -19.28
C THR A 164 11.68 -18.72 -19.68
N GLU A 165 11.96 -18.86 -20.98
CA GLU A 165 13.31 -19.10 -21.53
C GLU A 165 13.65 -18.02 -22.56
N PRO A 166 14.42 -16.98 -22.19
CA PRO A 166 14.70 -15.82 -23.04
C PRO A 166 15.52 -16.14 -24.30
N GLU A 167 16.12 -17.33 -24.35
CA GLU A 167 16.95 -17.80 -25.48
C GLU A 167 16.12 -18.51 -26.57
N GLU A 168 14.84 -18.81 -26.31
CA GLU A 168 13.93 -19.40 -27.29
C GLU A 168 13.13 -18.31 -28.01
N ASP A 169 12.89 -18.49 -29.31
CA ASP A 169 12.10 -17.58 -30.17
C ASP A 169 10.57 -17.80 -30.06
N ASP A 170 10.09 -18.55 -29.05
CA ASP A 170 8.68 -18.89 -28.85
C ASP A 170 8.28 -18.86 -27.37
N TYR A 171 6.97 -18.75 -27.11
CA TYR A 171 6.43 -18.75 -25.75
C TYR A 171 6.60 -20.11 -25.11
N THR A 172 7.26 -20.15 -23.96
CA THR A 172 7.60 -21.40 -23.30
C THR A 172 6.56 -21.86 -22.27
N ALA A 173 5.60 -21.00 -21.90
CA ALA A 173 4.46 -21.36 -21.06
C ALA A 173 3.15 -20.66 -21.46
N TYR A 174 2.03 -21.37 -21.30
CA TYR A 174 0.70 -20.94 -21.73
C TYR A 174 -0.32 -21.15 -20.61
N PHE A 175 -1.05 -20.09 -20.24
CA PHE A 175 -2.10 -20.15 -19.24
C PHE A 175 -3.41 -19.59 -19.79
N HIS A 176 -4.53 -20.29 -19.56
CA HIS A 176 -5.86 -19.79 -19.86
C HIS A 176 -6.54 -19.33 -18.57
N VAL A 177 -6.94 -18.07 -18.52
CA VAL A 177 -7.70 -17.49 -17.42
C VAL A 177 -9.14 -17.28 -17.92
N ALA A 178 -10.04 -18.14 -17.46
CA ALA A 178 -11.46 -18.00 -17.77
C ALA A 178 -12.03 -16.75 -17.07
N ALA A 179 -12.88 -15.99 -17.77
CA ALA A 179 -13.69 -14.99 -17.10
C ALA A 179 -14.60 -15.68 -16.07
N ARG A 180 -14.75 -15.12 -14.86
CA ARG A 180 -15.70 -15.67 -13.88
C ARG A 180 -17.11 -15.52 -14.46
N GLU A 181 -17.98 -16.51 -14.27
CA GLU A 181 -19.37 -16.44 -14.73
C GLU A 181 -20.11 -15.18 -14.21
N GLU A 182 -19.68 -14.65 -13.07
CA GLU A 182 -20.21 -13.45 -12.42
C GLU A 182 -19.86 -12.15 -13.17
N ASP A 183 -18.79 -12.13 -13.96
CA ASP A 183 -18.31 -10.97 -14.72
C ASP A 183 -18.90 -10.89 -16.15
N LEU A 184 -19.65 -11.93 -16.56
CA LEU A 184 -20.17 -12.09 -17.94
C LEU A 184 -21.63 -11.64 -18.11
N VAL A 185 -22.27 -11.14 -17.05
CA VAL A 185 -23.62 -10.60 -17.09
C VAL A 185 -23.57 -9.12 -16.71
N SER A 186 -23.21 -8.28 -17.68
CA SER A 186 -23.54 -6.85 -17.67
C SER A 186 -24.06 -6.40 -19.02
#